data_AF-A0A7R6ZX08-F1
#
_entry.id   AF-A0A7R6ZX08-F1
#
_cell.length_a   1.000
_cell.length_b   1.000
_cell.length_c   1.000
_cell.angle_alpha   90.00
_cell.angle_beta   90.00
_cell.angle_gamma   90.00
#
_symmetry.space_group_name_H-M   'P 1'
#
loop_
_entity.id
_entity.type
_entity.pdbx_description
1 polymer ?
#
loop_
_entity_poly.entity_id
_entity_poly.type
_entity_poly.pdbx_seq_one_letter_code
_entity_poly.pdbx_strand_id
1 'polypeptide(L)'
;MSEEQQQELGKILWAIADELRGSMNADDFRDYMLAFLFFKYLSSNYEEAVAKELENDYPKAQDNKLPLEIWYEQNKDDIEEFENYMRQKIHYVIKPDFLWNNIVKLAKQESEDLLTRVRSAFKYIENESFAGNFSGLFSEVNLDSDKLGKNYTERNKRLAKIIKEIAKGLEKFPDDRDILGDAYEYLIGQFTAGSGKKAGEFYTPQQVSTILSRIVTLDSQDPTRGKKERLQSVYDFACGSGSLLLNVRKQMGRYGIGKIYGQEKNITTIT
;
A
#
# COMPACT_ATOMS: atom_id res chain seq x y z
N MET A 1 -3.75 6.71 18.33
CA MET A 1 -3.17 7.97 17.82
C MET A 1 -4.29 8.94 17.46
N SER A 2 -4.04 10.25 17.37
CA SER A 2 -5.11 11.24 17.11
C SER A 2 -5.46 11.31 15.63
N GLU A 3 -6.75 11.53 15.30
CA GLU A 3 -7.25 11.82 13.95
C GLU A 3 -6.47 12.96 13.25
N GLU A 4 -5.83 13.84 14.03
CA GLU A 4 -5.01 14.94 13.53
C GLU A 4 -3.77 14.46 12.77
N GLN A 5 -3.06 13.43 13.25
CA GLN A 5 -1.86 12.92 12.56
C GLN A 5 -2.21 12.27 11.22
N GLN A 6 -3.36 11.60 11.15
CA GLN A 6 -3.88 11.00 9.92
C GLN A 6 -4.25 12.06 8.88
N GLN A 7 -4.97 13.11 9.31
CA GLN A 7 -5.32 14.23 8.43
C GLN A 7 -4.07 15.01 7.99
N GLU A 8 -3.06 15.12 8.84
CA GLU A 8 -1.81 15.78 8.51
C GLU A 8 -1.04 15.02 7.43
N LEU A 9 -0.89 13.69 7.56
CA LEU A 9 -0.25 12.87 6.53
C LEU A 9 -1.02 12.96 5.21
N GLY A 10 -2.34 12.81 5.26
CA GLY A 10 -3.20 12.96 4.09
C GLY A 10 -3.02 14.32 3.38
N LYS A 11 -2.96 15.42 4.15
CA LYS A 11 -2.70 16.77 3.62
C LYS A 11 -1.30 16.91 3.02
N ILE A 12 -0.28 16.33 3.66
CA ILE A 12 1.10 16.35 3.14
C ILE A 12 1.18 15.61 1.81
N LEU A 13 0.62 14.39 1.73
CA LEU A 13 0.60 13.59 0.51
C LEU A 13 -0.21 14.27 -0.59
N TRP A 14 -1.32 14.92 -0.25
CA TRP A 14 -2.11 15.73 -1.18
C TRP A 14 -1.34 16.97 -1.68
N ALA A 15 -0.64 17.68 -0.80
CA ALA A 15 0.19 18.83 -1.19
C ALA A 15 1.33 18.42 -2.12
N ILE A 16 1.97 17.28 -1.85
CA ILE A 16 2.96 16.67 -2.76
C ILE A 16 2.30 16.36 -4.11
N ALA A 17 1.07 15.84 -4.11
CA ALA A 17 0.34 15.59 -5.35
C ALA A 17 0.04 16.86 -6.14
N ASP A 18 -0.40 17.92 -5.49
CA ASP A 18 -0.65 19.20 -6.14
C ASP A 18 0.63 19.84 -6.70
N GLU A 19 1.78 19.69 -6.03
CA GLU A 19 3.07 20.18 -6.53
C GLU A 19 3.58 19.36 -7.72
N LEU A 20 3.43 18.04 -7.67
CA LEU A 20 4.07 17.12 -8.63
C LEU A 20 3.20 16.76 -9.83
N ARG A 21 1.88 16.93 -9.74
CA ARG A 21 0.97 16.60 -10.85
C ARG A 21 1.32 17.38 -12.11
N GLY A 22 1.69 18.67 -12.01
CA GLY A 22 2.07 19.48 -13.18
C GLY A 22 1.06 19.34 -14.33
N SER A 23 1.48 18.70 -15.43
CA SER A 23 0.65 18.38 -16.62
C SER A 23 -0.24 17.13 -16.51
N MET A 24 -0.10 16.32 -15.45
CA MET A 24 -0.95 15.16 -15.17
C MET A 24 -2.27 15.60 -14.55
N ASN A 25 -3.35 14.90 -14.88
CA ASN A 25 -4.61 15.10 -14.16
C ASN A 25 -4.52 14.45 -12.76
N ALA A 26 -5.45 14.81 -11.88
CA ALA A 26 -5.46 14.31 -10.50
C ALA A 26 -5.64 12.77 -10.43
N ASP A 27 -6.44 12.21 -11.34
CA ASP A 27 -6.70 10.77 -11.40
C ASP A 27 -5.44 9.97 -11.77
N ASP A 28 -4.66 10.42 -12.77
CA ASP A 28 -3.41 9.74 -13.14
C ASP A 28 -2.45 9.74 -11.97
N PHE A 29 -2.30 10.89 -11.29
CA PHE A 29 -1.33 11.04 -10.21
C PHE A 29 -1.74 10.24 -8.96
N ARG A 30 -3.05 10.11 -8.70
CA ARG A 30 -3.58 9.21 -7.67
C ARG A 30 -3.00 7.81 -7.81
N ASP A 31 -3.04 7.26 -9.01
CA ASP A 31 -2.67 5.86 -9.24
C ASP A 31 -1.18 5.63 -8.91
N TYR A 32 -0.29 6.59 -9.24
CA TYR A 32 1.11 6.56 -8.78
C TYR A 32 1.22 6.64 -7.25
N MET A 33 0.51 7.58 -6.62
CA MET A 33 0.59 7.77 -5.16
C MET A 33 0.14 6.54 -4.40
N LEU A 34 -1.01 5.98 -4.75
CA LEU A 34 -1.56 4.79 -4.11
C LEU A 34 -0.61 3.61 -4.29
N ALA A 35 -0.12 3.37 -5.51
CA ALA A 35 0.83 2.30 -5.77
C ALA A 35 2.15 2.44 -4.99
N PHE A 36 2.73 3.64 -4.89
CA PHE A 36 3.96 3.84 -4.12
C PHE A 36 3.74 3.73 -2.61
N LEU A 37 2.59 4.16 -2.09
CA LEU A 37 2.25 3.97 -0.68
C LEU A 37 2.06 2.49 -0.36
N PHE A 38 1.37 1.77 -1.23
CA PHE A 38 1.20 0.33 -1.10
C PHE A 38 2.53 -0.43 -1.22
N PHE A 39 3.39 -0.02 -2.16
CA PHE A 39 4.74 -0.57 -2.29
C PHE A 39 5.58 -0.31 -1.04
N LYS A 40 5.55 0.92 -0.47
CA LYS A 40 6.19 1.19 0.83
C LYS A 40 5.64 0.27 1.91
N TYR A 41 4.32 0.13 2.02
CA TYR A 41 3.69 -0.72 3.02
C TYR A 41 4.19 -2.17 2.92
N LEU A 42 4.20 -2.75 1.72
CA LEU A 42 4.71 -4.10 1.49
C LEU A 42 6.19 -4.23 1.88
N SER A 43 7.02 -3.26 1.48
CA SER A 43 8.44 -3.24 1.82
C SER A 43 8.66 -3.17 3.34
N SER A 44 8.03 -2.21 4.01
CA SER A 44 8.18 -2.02 5.46
C SER A 44 7.67 -3.23 6.24
N ASN A 45 6.53 -3.82 5.85
CA ASN A 45 6.02 -5.02 6.50
C ASN A 45 6.93 -6.23 6.30
N TYR A 46 7.54 -6.36 5.11
CA TYR A 46 8.51 -7.42 4.84
C TYR A 46 9.77 -7.24 5.69
N GLU A 47 10.37 -6.05 5.70
CA GLU A 47 11.55 -5.73 6.52
C GLU A 47 11.29 -5.98 8.01
N GLU A 48 10.12 -5.58 8.51
CA GLU A 48 9.73 -5.82 9.91
C GLU A 48 9.58 -7.33 10.22
N ALA A 49 9.00 -8.09 9.29
CA ALA A 49 8.85 -9.54 9.44
C ALA A 49 10.20 -10.26 9.41
N VAL A 50 11.10 -9.86 8.52
CA VAL A 50 12.47 -10.40 8.46
C VAL A 50 13.25 -10.04 9.72
N ALA A 51 13.18 -8.79 10.19
CA ALA A 51 13.84 -8.35 11.42
C ALA A 51 13.36 -9.14 12.64
N LYS A 52 12.05 -9.47 12.69
CA LYS A 52 11.47 -10.32 13.73
C LYS A 52 11.90 -11.77 13.63
N GLU A 53 12.16 -12.28 12.43
CA GLU A 53 12.59 -13.67 12.25
C GLU A 53 14.05 -13.86 12.61
N LEU A 54 14.90 -12.96 12.14
CA LEU A 54 16.34 -13.07 12.31
C LEU A 54 16.79 -12.56 13.69
N GLU A 55 15.98 -11.75 14.37
CA GLU A 55 16.26 -11.18 15.69
C GLU A 55 17.68 -10.62 15.81
N ASN A 56 18.60 -11.35 16.49
CA ASN A 56 19.98 -10.94 16.70
C ASN A 56 20.87 -11.09 15.46
N ASP A 57 20.48 -11.96 14.52
CA ASP A 57 21.17 -12.20 13.25
C ASP A 57 20.77 -11.17 12.19
N TYR A 58 19.79 -10.29 12.48
CA TYR A 58 19.46 -9.19 11.58
C TYR A 58 20.52 -8.09 11.69
N PRO A 59 21.31 -7.84 10.62
CA PRO A 59 22.39 -6.87 10.69
C PRO A 59 21.84 -5.44 10.80
N LYS A 60 22.69 -4.53 11.26
CA LYS A 60 22.37 -3.10 11.27
C LYS A 60 22.85 -2.47 9.96
N ALA A 61 22.19 -1.39 9.54
CA ALA A 61 22.62 -0.63 8.39
C ALA A 61 24.08 -0.17 8.55
N GLN A 62 24.92 -0.42 7.55
CA GLN A 62 26.35 -0.09 7.58
C GLN A 62 26.84 0.20 6.16
N ASP A 63 27.82 1.11 6.01
CA ASP A 63 28.48 1.41 4.73
C ASP A 63 27.51 1.70 3.57
N ASN A 64 26.43 2.45 3.87
CA ASN A 64 25.35 2.77 2.94
C ASN A 64 24.57 1.55 2.42
N LYS A 65 24.70 0.38 3.04
CA LYS A 65 23.92 -0.82 2.79
C LYS A 65 22.81 -0.97 3.83
N LEU A 66 21.64 -1.37 3.37
CA LEU A 66 20.51 -1.71 4.21
C LEU A 66 20.73 -3.07 4.88
N PRO A 67 20.12 -3.30 6.05
CA PRO A 67 20.21 -4.57 6.77
C PRO A 67 20.02 -5.81 5.89
N LEU A 68 18.93 -5.85 5.13
CA LEU A 68 18.63 -7.04 4.33
C LEU A 68 19.66 -7.26 3.20
N GLU A 69 20.23 -6.20 2.63
CA GLU A 69 21.31 -6.32 1.64
C GLU A 69 22.53 -7.01 2.27
N ILE A 70 22.91 -6.59 3.47
CA ILE A 70 24.06 -7.16 4.20
C ILE A 70 23.80 -8.64 4.51
N TRP A 71 22.58 -8.97 4.96
CA TRP A 71 22.23 -10.35 5.29
C TRP A 71 22.27 -11.26 4.06
N TYR A 72 21.74 -10.81 2.92
CA TYR A 72 21.79 -11.56 1.66
C TYR A 72 23.24 -11.77 1.16
N GLU A 73 24.11 -10.78 1.35
CA GLU A 73 25.53 -10.91 0.97
C GLU A 73 26.30 -11.91 1.83
N GLN A 74 25.94 -12.03 3.12
CA GLN A 74 26.61 -12.89 4.10
C GLN A 74 26.11 -14.33 4.08
N ASN A 75 24.84 -14.57 3.72
CA ASN A 75 24.17 -15.87 3.85
C ASN A 75 23.70 -16.42 2.49
N LYS A 76 24.56 -16.37 1.47
CA LYS A 76 24.19 -16.71 0.08
C LYS A 76 23.61 -18.11 -0.09
N ASP A 77 24.11 -19.06 0.68
CA ASP A 77 23.68 -20.47 0.60
C ASP A 77 22.30 -20.69 1.27
N ASP A 78 21.89 -19.79 2.17
CA ASP A 78 20.64 -19.91 2.94
C ASP A 78 19.48 -19.07 2.34
N ILE A 79 19.75 -18.25 1.33
CA ILE A 79 18.75 -17.32 0.74
C ILE A 79 17.50 -18.09 0.29
N GLU A 80 17.67 -19.20 -0.44
CA GLU A 80 16.53 -19.92 -1.01
C GLU A 80 15.64 -20.53 0.08
N GLU A 81 16.24 -21.14 1.10
CA GLU A 81 15.50 -21.70 2.24
C GLU A 81 14.77 -20.60 3.02
N PHE A 82 15.46 -19.49 3.29
CA PHE A 82 14.89 -18.34 3.97
C PHE A 82 13.72 -17.72 3.20
N GLU A 83 13.85 -17.51 1.89
CA GLU A 83 12.78 -16.98 1.05
C GLU A 83 11.57 -17.93 1.04
N ASN A 84 11.79 -19.24 0.96
CA ASN A 84 10.72 -20.23 1.05
C ASN A 84 10.00 -20.19 2.40
N TYR A 85 10.74 -20.07 3.50
CA TYR A 85 10.18 -19.90 4.83
C TYR A 85 9.34 -18.62 4.95
N MET A 86 9.86 -17.48 4.47
CA MET A 86 9.14 -16.21 4.49
C MET A 86 7.86 -16.26 3.63
N ARG A 87 7.86 -16.94 2.48
CA ARG A 87 6.64 -17.18 1.69
C ARG A 87 5.61 -18.00 2.44
N GLN A 88 6.01 -18.96 3.26
CA GLN A 88 5.06 -19.73 4.07
C GLN A 88 4.48 -18.88 5.21
N LYS A 89 5.30 -18.02 5.82
CA LYS A 89 4.94 -17.24 7.01
C LYS A 89 4.11 -15.99 6.70
N ILE A 90 4.51 -15.22 5.70
CA ILE A 90 3.90 -13.92 5.36
C ILE A 90 3.38 -13.85 3.92
N HIS A 91 3.46 -14.94 3.16
CA HIS A 91 2.90 -15.11 1.81
C HIS A 91 3.60 -14.37 0.67
N TYR A 92 4.69 -13.65 0.95
CA TYR A 92 5.48 -12.98 -0.08
C TYR A 92 6.91 -12.68 0.34
N VAL A 93 7.77 -12.39 -0.65
CA VAL A 93 9.19 -12.05 -0.46
C VAL A 93 9.55 -10.85 -1.32
N ILE A 94 10.21 -9.85 -0.73
CA ILE A 94 10.77 -8.72 -1.49
C ILE A 94 12.29 -8.80 -1.44
N LYS A 95 12.93 -8.89 -2.60
CA LYS A 95 14.40 -8.92 -2.70
C LYS A 95 14.98 -7.59 -2.22
N PRO A 96 16.20 -7.57 -1.64
CA PRO A 96 16.81 -6.35 -1.12
C PRO A 96 16.77 -5.19 -2.11
N ASP A 97 17.17 -5.45 -3.35
CA ASP A 97 17.17 -4.49 -4.47
C ASP A 97 15.80 -3.86 -4.80
N PHE A 98 14.72 -4.52 -4.40
CA PHE A 98 13.34 -4.11 -4.67
C PHE A 98 12.65 -3.57 -3.41
N LEU A 99 13.37 -3.36 -2.31
CA LEU A 99 12.83 -2.68 -1.13
C LEU A 99 12.65 -1.19 -1.39
N TRP A 100 11.61 -0.61 -0.80
CA TRP A 100 11.31 0.83 -0.84
C TRP A 100 12.52 1.67 -0.46
N ASN A 101 13.20 1.33 0.62
CA ASN A 101 14.38 2.06 1.10
C ASN A 101 15.52 2.08 0.07
N ASN A 102 15.68 0.99 -0.69
CA ASN A 102 16.67 0.90 -1.76
C ASN A 102 16.27 1.71 -3.00
N ILE A 103 14.99 1.69 -3.36
CA ILE A 103 14.44 2.55 -4.41
C ILE A 103 14.60 4.03 -4.04
N VAL A 104 14.32 4.42 -2.79
CA VAL A 104 14.52 5.78 -2.29
C VAL A 104 15.99 6.18 -2.34
N LYS A 105 16.91 5.28 -1.97
CA LYS A 105 18.36 5.51 -2.08
C LYS A 105 18.77 5.80 -3.53
N LEU A 106 18.30 5.01 -4.50
CA LEU A 106 18.55 5.27 -5.92
C LEU A 106 17.97 6.62 -6.38
N ALA A 107 16.78 6.98 -5.89
CA ALA A 107 16.14 8.26 -6.21
C ALA A 107 16.90 9.46 -5.60
N LYS A 108 17.42 9.32 -4.37
CA LYS A 108 18.27 10.32 -3.70
C LYS A 108 19.61 10.50 -4.43
N GLN A 109 20.15 9.43 -5.02
CA GLN A 109 21.39 9.44 -5.81
C GLN A 109 21.18 9.86 -7.27
N GLU A 110 19.95 10.14 -7.69
CA GLU A 110 19.59 10.45 -9.09
C GLU A 110 20.12 9.43 -10.10
N SER A 111 20.13 8.15 -9.71
CA SER A 111 20.60 7.05 -10.55
C SER A 111 19.83 6.98 -11.87
N GLU A 112 20.55 6.77 -12.97
CA GLU A 112 19.95 6.55 -14.30
C GLU A 112 19.16 5.23 -14.36
N ASP A 113 19.41 4.30 -13.44
CA ASP A 113 18.76 2.98 -13.42
C ASP A 113 17.47 2.93 -12.60
N LEU A 114 17.09 4.02 -11.93
CA LEU A 114 15.93 4.03 -11.02
C LEU A 114 14.65 3.55 -11.71
N LEU A 115 14.32 4.08 -12.89
CA LEU A 115 13.10 3.72 -13.63
C LEU A 115 13.09 2.23 -13.98
N THR A 116 14.22 1.70 -14.45
CA THR A 116 14.38 0.27 -14.74
C THR A 116 14.25 -0.58 -13.47
N ARG A 117 14.81 -0.11 -12.35
CA ARG A 117 14.71 -0.80 -11.05
C ARG A 117 13.27 -0.84 -10.54
N VAL A 118 12.55 0.27 -10.59
CA VAL A 118 11.14 0.34 -10.16
C VAL A 118 10.26 -0.58 -11.02
N ARG A 119 10.45 -0.58 -12.35
CA ARG A 119 9.75 -1.51 -13.25
C ARG A 119 10.01 -2.97 -12.89
N SER A 120 11.28 -3.30 -12.62
CA SER A 120 11.68 -4.66 -12.25
C SER A 120 11.09 -5.07 -10.90
N ALA A 121 11.06 -4.14 -9.93
CA ALA A 121 10.45 -4.36 -8.63
C ALA A 121 8.95 -4.65 -8.74
N PHE A 122 8.19 -3.82 -9.47
CA PHE A 122 6.76 -4.02 -9.66
C PHE A 122 6.46 -5.35 -10.35
N LYS A 123 7.18 -5.65 -11.44
CA LYS A 123 7.04 -6.91 -12.17
C LYS A 123 7.37 -8.12 -11.28
N TYR A 124 8.43 -8.04 -10.49
CA TYR A 124 8.81 -9.11 -9.56
C TYR A 124 7.74 -9.31 -8.48
N ILE A 125 7.21 -8.22 -7.92
CA ILE A 125 6.19 -8.31 -6.88
C ILE A 125 4.92 -8.99 -7.41
N GLU A 126 4.45 -8.60 -8.60
CA GLU A 126 3.23 -9.17 -9.20
C GLU A 126 3.38 -10.65 -9.59
N ASN A 127 4.51 -11.01 -10.21
CA ASN A 127 4.66 -12.31 -10.86
C ASN A 127 5.36 -13.36 -9.99
N GLU A 128 6.29 -12.93 -9.13
CA GLU A 128 7.16 -13.86 -8.39
C GLU A 128 6.93 -13.77 -6.88
N SER A 129 6.69 -12.58 -6.31
CA SER A 129 6.66 -12.39 -4.86
C SER A 129 5.48 -13.12 -4.19
N PHE A 130 4.28 -13.06 -4.77
CA PHE A 130 3.08 -13.70 -4.19
C PHE A 130 2.70 -15.06 -4.81
N ALA A 131 3.67 -15.77 -5.39
CA ALA A 131 3.42 -17.05 -6.10
C ALA A 131 2.32 -16.93 -7.17
N GLY A 132 2.22 -15.77 -7.84
CA GLY A 132 1.26 -15.50 -8.93
C GLY A 132 -0.17 -15.13 -8.50
N ASN A 133 -0.47 -15.01 -7.20
CA ASN A 133 -1.83 -14.71 -6.73
C ASN A 133 -2.26 -13.23 -6.85
N PHE A 134 -1.34 -12.33 -7.18
CA PHE A 134 -1.56 -10.88 -7.19
C PHE A 134 -1.12 -10.23 -8.51
N SER A 135 -1.46 -10.86 -9.65
CA SER A 135 -1.22 -10.27 -10.97
C SER A 135 -2.02 -8.98 -11.16
N GLY A 136 -1.36 -7.91 -11.61
CA GLY A 136 -2.01 -6.62 -11.92
C GLY A 136 -2.07 -5.62 -10.76
N LEU A 137 -1.40 -5.90 -9.64
CA LEU A 137 -1.39 -5.03 -8.45
C LEU A 137 -0.86 -3.61 -8.73
N PHE A 138 0.02 -3.45 -9.72
CA PHE A 138 0.61 -2.19 -10.14
C PHE A 138 0.25 -1.85 -11.60
N SER A 139 -0.72 -2.52 -12.22
CA SER A 139 -1.07 -2.32 -13.64
C SER A 139 -1.59 -0.92 -13.95
N GLU A 140 -2.16 -0.23 -12.95
CA GLU A 140 -2.64 1.14 -13.09
C GLU A 140 -1.49 2.15 -13.21
N VAL A 141 -0.27 1.79 -12.78
CA VAL A 141 0.89 2.68 -12.87
C VAL A 141 1.60 2.52 -14.21
N ASN A 142 1.29 3.40 -15.14
CA ASN A 142 2.00 3.43 -16.41
C ASN A 142 3.33 4.20 -16.32
N LEU A 143 4.41 3.52 -15.91
CA LEU A 143 5.77 4.07 -15.85
C LEU A 143 6.36 4.45 -17.24
N ASP A 144 5.66 4.16 -18.34
CA ASP A 144 5.98 4.55 -19.71
C ASP A 144 5.11 5.71 -20.23
N SER A 145 4.30 6.33 -19.36
CA SER A 145 3.43 7.43 -19.74
C SER A 145 4.21 8.65 -20.23
N ASP A 146 3.76 9.24 -21.34
CA ASP A 146 4.24 10.55 -21.81
C ASP A 146 3.97 11.67 -20.83
N LYS A 147 3.04 11.46 -19.90
CA LYS A 147 2.79 12.39 -18.80
C LYS A 147 3.93 12.38 -17.77
N LEU A 148 4.66 11.27 -17.65
CA LEU A 148 5.85 11.19 -16.79
C LEU A 148 7.09 11.79 -17.48
N GLY A 149 7.13 11.76 -18.82
CA GLY A 149 8.18 12.36 -19.65
C GLY A 149 8.19 11.75 -21.04
N LYS A 150 8.82 12.42 -22.02
CA LYS A 150 8.85 11.96 -23.42
C LYS A 150 9.90 10.88 -23.70
N ASN A 151 10.93 10.82 -22.86
CA ASN A 151 12.03 9.87 -22.99
C ASN A 151 12.38 9.27 -21.63
N TYR A 152 13.21 8.24 -21.64
CA TYR A 152 13.63 7.53 -20.43
C TYR A 152 14.23 8.47 -19.37
N THR A 153 15.11 9.39 -19.77
CA THR A 153 15.79 10.32 -18.85
C THR A 153 14.81 11.26 -18.15
N GLU A 154 13.87 11.86 -18.88
CA GLU A 154 12.82 12.71 -18.32
C GLU A 154 11.92 11.93 -17.36
N ARG A 155 11.49 10.73 -17.76
CA ARG A 155 10.66 9.83 -16.93
C ARG A 155 11.39 9.45 -15.65
N ASN A 156 12.66 9.07 -15.75
CA ASN A 156 13.50 8.71 -14.62
C ASN A 156 13.65 9.87 -13.63
N LYS A 157 13.94 11.07 -14.13
CA LYS A 157 14.09 12.28 -13.31
C LYS A 157 12.79 12.65 -12.60
N ARG A 158 11.66 12.59 -13.31
CA ARG A 158 10.35 12.90 -12.71
C ARG A 158 9.94 11.86 -11.67
N LEU A 159 10.17 10.59 -11.96
CA LEU A 159 9.95 9.49 -11.02
C LEU A 159 10.81 9.64 -9.76
N ALA A 160 12.09 9.99 -9.92
CA ALA A 160 12.98 10.29 -8.79
C ALA A 160 12.43 11.43 -7.92
N LYS A 161 11.90 12.50 -8.53
CA LYS A 161 11.26 13.59 -7.78
C LYS A 161 10.04 13.09 -6.99
N ILE A 162 9.16 12.31 -7.62
CA ILE A 162 7.97 11.73 -6.97
C ILE A 162 8.36 10.88 -5.76
N ILE A 163 9.27 9.92 -5.95
CA ILE A 163 9.70 9.03 -4.87
C ILE A 163 10.37 9.82 -3.73
N LYS A 164 11.21 10.82 -4.05
CA LYS A 164 11.86 11.68 -3.04
C LYS A 164 10.84 12.43 -2.17
N GLU A 165 9.84 13.06 -2.78
CA GLU A 165 8.84 13.81 -2.01
C GLU A 165 7.92 12.88 -1.21
N ILE A 166 7.51 11.74 -1.78
CA ILE A 166 6.74 10.72 -1.03
C ILE A 166 7.55 10.24 0.18
N ALA A 167 8.82 9.88 -0.01
CA ALA A 167 9.68 9.44 1.08
C ALA A 167 9.82 10.50 2.17
N LYS A 168 10.07 11.77 1.79
CA LYS A 168 10.16 12.90 2.72
C LYS A 168 8.85 13.17 3.46
N GLY A 169 7.71 13.04 2.79
CA GLY A 169 6.39 13.18 3.41
C GLY A 169 6.15 12.10 4.47
N LEU A 170 6.65 10.90 4.22
CA LEU A 170 6.48 9.73 5.09
C LEU A 170 7.53 9.65 6.21
N GLU A 171 8.73 10.23 6.06
CA GLU A 171 9.77 10.31 7.10
C GLU A 171 9.26 10.98 8.40
N LYS A 172 8.20 11.80 8.32
CA LYS A 172 7.58 12.48 9.47
C LYS A 172 6.68 11.58 10.32
N PHE A 173 6.36 10.38 9.83
CA PHE A 173 5.42 9.47 10.48
C PHE A 173 6.13 8.17 10.84
N PRO A 174 5.83 7.59 12.01
CA PRO A 174 6.30 6.25 12.35
C PRO A 174 5.89 5.24 11.27
N ASP A 175 6.67 4.16 11.10
CA ASP A 175 6.30 3.00 10.28
C ASP A 175 5.16 2.18 10.91
N ASP A 176 4.13 2.86 11.41
CA ASP A 176 2.92 2.22 11.92
C ASP A 176 2.01 1.89 10.73
N ARG A 177 1.63 0.61 10.65
CA ARG A 177 0.79 0.05 9.58
C ARG A 177 -0.58 0.73 9.53
N ASP A 178 -1.09 1.12 10.69
CA ASP A 178 -2.40 1.77 10.79
C ASP A 178 -2.35 3.17 10.14
N ILE A 179 -1.23 3.89 10.27
CA ILE A 179 -1.07 5.24 9.68
C ILE A 179 -1.10 5.19 8.15
N LEU A 180 -0.37 4.25 7.55
CA LEU A 180 -0.31 4.12 6.09
C LEU A 180 -1.67 3.72 5.52
N GLY A 181 -2.39 2.82 6.19
CA GLY A 181 -3.75 2.43 5.80
C GLY A 181 -4.73 3.60 5.86
N ASP A 182 -4.73 4.35 6.96
CA ASP A 182 -5.61 5.51 7.12
C ASP A 182 -5.29 6.64 6.10
N ALA A 183 -4.01 6.86 5.80
CA ALA A 183 -3.59 7.81 4.76
C ALA A 183 -4.02 7.35 3.36
N TYR A 184 -3.98 6.04 3.10
CA TYR A 184 -4.47 5.43 1.87
C TYR A 184 -5.99 5.68 1.71
N GLU A 185 -6.79 5.41 2.76
CA GLU A 185 -8.23 5.68 2.77
C GLU A 185 -8.53 7.18 2.57
N TYR A 186 -7.78 8.07 3.25
CA TYR A 186 -7.94 9.51 3.09
C TYR A 186 -7.69 9.96 1.65
N LEU A 187 -6.62 9.47 1.02
CA LEU A 187 -6.32 9.81 -0.37
C LEU A 187 -7.41 9.32 -1.32
N ILE A 188 -7.88 8.08 -1.18
CA ILE A 188 -9.03 7.57 -1.95
C ILE A 188 -10.24 8.50 -1.79
N GLY A 189 -10.54 8.92 -0.56
CA GLY A 189 -11.63 9.85 -0.27
C GLY A 189 -11.46 11.21 -0.96
N GLN A 190 -10.27 11.82 -0.88
CA GLN A 190 -9.97 13.11 -1.52
C GLN A 190 -10.06 13.03 -3.05
N PHE A 191 -9.47 12.00 -3.66
CA PHE A 191 -9.53 11.84 -5.12
C PHE A 191 -10.96 11.54 -5.60
N THR A 192 -11.76 10.80 -4.83
CA THR A 192 -13.17 10.56 -5.16
C THR A 192 -14.00 11.84 -5.05
N ALA A 193 -13.74 12.68 -4.04
CA ALA A 193 -14.41 13.98 -3.91
C ALA A 193 -14.01 14.95 -5.04
N GLY A 194 -12.76 14.89 -5.49
CA GLY A 194 -12.22 15.74 -6.56
C GLY A 194 -12.58 15.31 -7.99
N SER A 195 -12.89 14.03 -8.24
CA SER A 195 -13.10 13.50 -9.61
C SER A 195 -14.46 13.82 -10.22
N GLY A 196 -15.41 14.37 -9.46
CA GLY A 196 -16.76 14.72 -9.93
C GLY A 196 -17.63 13.51 -10.32
N LYS A 197 -17.15 12.27 -10.16
CA LYS A 197 -17.93 11.04 -10.35
C LYS A 197 -18.78 10.78 -9.10
N LYS A 198 -20.04 10.35 -9.27
CA LYS A 198 -20.95 10.12 -8.13
C LYS A 198 -20.38 9.02 -7.21
N ALA A 199 -20.09 9.39 -5.95
CA ALA A 199 -19.24 8.66 -5.01
C ALA A 199 -19.67 7.22 -4.65
N GLY A 200 -20.94 6.86 -4.83
CA GLY A 200 -21.49 5.59 -4.37
C GLY A 200 -20.89 4.33 -5.03
N GLU A 201 -20.30 4.45 -6.21
CA GLU A 201 -19.68 3.33 -6.94
C GLU A 201 -18.22 3.07 -6.55
N PHE A 202 -17.54 4.01 -5.89
CA PHE A 202 -16.09 3.95 -5.66
C PHE A 202 -15.71 3.98 -4.17
N TYR A 203 -16.41 4.77 -3.37
CA TYR A 203 -16.08 4.98 -1.97
C TYR A 203 -17.32 5.33 -1.13
N THR A 204 -17.53 4.59 -0.04
CA THR A 204 -18.55 4.94 0.97
C THR A 204 -17.93 5.93 1.97
N PRO A 205 -18.46 7.16 2.12
CA PRO A 205 -17.96 8.14 3.08
C PRO A 205 -17.87 7.57 4.50
N GLN A 206 -16.83 7.94 5.25
CA GLN A 206 -16.48 7.31 6.53
C GLN A 206 -17.62 7.34 7.56
N GLN A 207 -18.39 8.43 7.61
CA GLN A 207 -19.54 8.56 8.50
C GLN A 207 -20.64 7.55 8.13
N VAL A 208 -20.93 7.39 6.85
CA VAL A 208 -21.92 6.43 6.33
C VAL A 208 -21.42 5.01 6.56
N SER A 209 -20.15 4.74 6.26
CA SER A 209 -19.49 3.45 6.50
C SER A 209 -19.53 3.05 7.98
N THR A 210 -19.32 4.02 8.88
CA THR A 210 -19.39 3.79 10.34
C THR A 210 -20.80 3.48 10.81
N ILE A 211 -21.81 4.17 10.28
CA ILE A 211 -23.22 3.89 10.62
C ILE A 211 -23.61 2.49 10.11
N LEU A 212 -23.34 2.20 8.84
CA LEU A 212 -23.69 0.92 8.22
C LEU A 212 -22.96 -0.25 8.89
N SER A 213 -21.65 -0.11 9.13
CA SER A 213 -20.88 -1.16 9.82
C SER A 213 -21.41 -1.43 11.22
N ARG A 214 -21.73 -0.39 12.01
CA ARG A 214 -22.36 -0.55 13.32
C ARG A 214 -23.69 -1.29 13.22
N ILE A 215 -24.57 -0.92 12.29
CA ILE A 215 -25.86 -1.59 12.07
C ILE A 215 -25.64 -3.07 11.74
N VAL A 216 -24.73 -3.38 10.81
CA VAL A 216 -24.43 -4.76 10.38
C VAL A 216 -23.88 -5.62 11.53
N THR A 217 -23.18 -5.00 12.48
CA THR A 217 -22.64 -5.72 13.64
C THR A 217 -23.68 -6.04 14.74
N LEU A 218 -24.86 -5.42 14.70
CA LEU A 218 -25.92 -5.68 15.67
C LEU A 218 -26.58 -7.03 15.46
N ASP A 219 -27.25 -7.53 16.51
CA ASP A 219 -28.13 -8.68 16.34
C ASP A 219 -29.32 -8.31 15.43
N SER A 220 -29.42 -9.03 14.32
CA SER A 220 -30.42 -8.80 13.28
C SER A 220 -31.84 -9.18 13.69
N GLN A 221 -32.00 -10.03 14.71
CA GLN A 221 -33.30 -10.42 15.24
C GLN A 221 -33.74 -9.51 16.38
N ASP A 222 -32.79 -9.04 17.19
CA ASP A 222 -33.05 -8.15 18.33
C ASP A 222 -31.88 -7.18 18.58
N PRO A 223 -31.89 -5.99 17.95
CA PRO A 223 -30.81 -5.01 18.07
C PRO A 223 -30.54 -4.54 19.51
N THR A 224 -31.50 -4.72 20.43
CA THR A 224 -31.33 -4.33 21.84
C THR A 224 -30.34 -5.23 22.59
N ARG A 225 -30.09 -6.44 22.07
CA ARG A 225 -29.02 -7.34 22.54
C ARG A 225 -27.63 -6.83 22.20
N GLY A 226 -27.56 -5.75 21.42
CA GLY A 226 -26.34 -5.11 21.03
C GLY A 226 -25.61 -5.89 19.95
N LYS A 227 -24.30 -5.81 20.01
CA LYS A 227 -23.40 -6.28 18.96
C LYS A 227 -23.18 -7.79 19.07
N LYS A 228 -23.23 -8.47 17.93
CA LYS A 228 -22.86 -9.90 17.83
C LYS A 228 -21.37 -10.07 18.15
N GLU A 229 -21.05 -11.12 18.90
CA GLU A 229 -19.66 -11.48 19.19
C GLU A 229 -18.93 -11.98 17.94
N ARG A 230 -19.65 -12.68 17.05
CA ARG A 230 -19.08 -13.25 15.84
C ARG A 230 -20.09 -13.28 14.69
N LEU A 231 -19.61 -12.88 13.51
CA LEU A 231 -20.28 -13.10 12.24
C LEU A 231 -19.60 -14.27 11.51
N GLN A 232 -20.39 -15.22 11.00
CA GLN A 232 -19.84 -16.34 10.24
C GLN A 232 -19.26 -15.85 8.91
N SER A 233 -19.98 -14.98 8.21
CA SER A 233 -19.56 -14.36 6.97
C SER A 233 -20.17 -12.97 6.79
N VAL A 234 -19.47 -12.09 6.06
CA VAL A 234 -19.97 -10.80 5.58
C VAL A 234 -19.80 -10.76 4.07
N TYR A 235 -20.81 -10.24 3.36
CA TYR A 235 -20.81 -10.13 1.90
C TYR A 235 -21.21 -8.74 1.45
N ASP A 236 -20.47 -8.21 0.48
CA ASP A 236 -20.80 -6.98 -0.25
C ASP A 236 -20.68 -7.25 -1.76
N PHE A 237 -21.79 -7.12 -2.50
CA PHE A 237 -21.87 -7.46 -3.92
C PHE A 237 -21.46 -6.32 -4.87
N ALA A 238 -21.17 -5.14 -4.33
CA ALA A 238 -20.68 -3.97 -5.06
C ALA A 238 -19.72 -3.19 -4.14
N CYS A 239 -18.66 -3.87 -3.70
CA CYS A 239 -17.85 -3.43 -2.57
C CYS A 239 -16.98 -2.21 -2.86
N GLY A 240 -16.82 -1.80 -4.13
CA GLY A 240 -15.89 -0.75 -4.52
C GLY A 240 -14.51 -1.05 -3.96
N SER A 241 -13.91 -0.06 -3.30
CA SER A 241 -12.62 -0.16 -2.59
C SER A 241 -12.60 -1.14 -1.40
N GLY A 242 -13.72 -1.78 -1.05
CA GLY A 242 -13.83 -2.70 0.08
C GLY A 242 -13.78 -2.04 1.46
N SER A 243 -13.73 -0.70 1.52
CA SER A 243 -13.60 0.05 2.78
C SER A 243 -14.72 -0.23 3.78
N LEU A 244 -15.94 -0.45 3.30
CA LEU A 244 -17.07 -0.84 4.16
C LEU A 244 -16.85 -2.21 4.82
N LEU A 245 -16.39 -3.21 4.06
CA LEU A 245 -16.08 -4.54 4.58
C LEU A 245 -14.95 -4.49 5.64
N LEU A 246 -13.92 -3.67 5.39
CA LEU A 246 -12.84 -3.45 6.34
C LEU A 246 -13.33 -2.75 7.61
N ASN A 247 -14.24 -1.78 7.49
CA ASN A 247 -14.83 -1.13 8.65
C ASN A 247 -15.69 -2.09 9.49
N VAL A 248 -16.45 -3.00 8.84
CA VAL A 248 -17.16 -4.09 9.56
C VAL A 248 -16.17 -4.98 10.31
N ARG A 249 -15.02 -5.33 9.72
CA ARG A 249 -13.94 -6.07 10.41
C ARG A 249 -13.38 -5.30 11.60
N LYS A 250 -13.14 -3.99 11.45
CA LYS A 250 -12.68 -3.11 12.53
C LYS A 250 -13.68 -3.05 13.68
N GLN A 251 -14.97 -2.90 13.38
CA GLN A 251 -16.03 -2.97 14.38
C GLN A 251 -16.01 -4.32 15.08
N MET A 252 -16.01 -5.44 14.35
CA MET A 252 -16.07 -6.81 14.92
C MET A 252 -14.80 -7.26 15.65
N GLY A 253 -13.65 -6.64 15.38
CA GLY A 253 -12.35 -7.04 15.91
C GLY A 253 -11.68 -8.18 15.13
N ARG A 254 -10.41 -8.47 15.44
CA ARG A 254 -9.52 -9.37 14.67
C ARG A 254 -10.17 -10.73 14.33
N TYR A 255 -10.85 -11.34 15.31
CA TYR A 255 -11.46 -12.67 15.19
C TYR A 255 -12.99 -12.65 15.08
N GLY A 256 -13.61 -11.47 14.97
CA GLY A 256 -15.06 -11.32 15.00
C GLY A 256 -15.78 -11.71 13.70
N ILE A 257 -15.06 -11.97 12.60
CA ILE A 257 -15.66 -12.41 11.34
C ILE A 257 -14.93 -13.66 10.81
N GLY A 258 -15.70 -14.69 10.44
CA GLY A 258 -15.16 -15.90 9.81
C GLY A 258 -14.64 -15.64 8.39
N LYS A 259 -15.53 -15.27 7.47
CA LYS A 259 -15.19 -15.03 6.06
C LYS A 259 -15.68 -13.67 5.57
N ILE A 260 -14.90 -13.01 4.72
CA ILE A 260 -15.30 -11.77 4.03
C ILE A 260 -15.35 -12.07 2.55
N TYR A 261 -16.45 -11.69 1.93
CA TYR A 261 -16.70 -11.83 0.50
C TYR A 261 -17.01 -10.46 -0.07
N GLY A 262 -16.38 -10.11 -1.19
CA GLY A 262 -16.59 -8.86 -1.91
C GLY A 262 -16.66 -9.13 -3.40
N GLN A 263 -17.56 -8.45 -4.10
CA GLN A 263 -17.60 -8.41 -5.56
C GLN A 263 -17.57 -6.95 -6.02
N GLU A 264 -16.77 -6.68 -7.04
CA GLU A 264 -16.73 -5.38 -7.71
C GLU A 264 -16.71 -5.63 -9.23
N LYS A 265 -17.33 -4.73 -9.99
CA LYS A 265 -17.43 -4.83 -11.44
C LYS A 265 -16.25 -4.14 -12.12
N ASN A 266 -15.77 -3.03 -11.56
CA ASN A 266 -14.69 -2.26 -12.13
C ASN A 266 -13.32 -2.80 -11.68
N ILE A 267 -12.55 -3.30 -12.64
CA ILE A 267 -11.21 -3.85 -12.41
C ILE A 267 -10.30 -2.82 -11.73
N THR A 268 -10.38 -1.54 -12.14
CA THR A 268 -9.54 -0.46 -11.56
C THR A 268 -9.91 -0.11 -10.12
N THR A 269 -10.94 -0.73 -9.55
CA THR A 269 -11.39 -0.52 -8.16
C THR A 269 -11.09 -1.75 -7.29
N ILE A 270 -10.77 -2.91 -7.90
CA ILE A 270 -10.44 -4.18 -7.23
C ILE A 270 -8.95 -4.24 -6.84
N THR A 271 -8.08 -3.70 -7.68
CA THR A 271 -6.64 -3.54 -7.46
C THR A 271 -6.35 -2.31 -6.62
#